data_AF-A0A534WX25-F1
#
_entry.id   AF-A0A534WX25-F1
#
_cell.length_a   1.000
_cell.length_b   1.000
_cell.length_c   1.000
_cell.angle_alpha   90.00
_cell.angle_beta   90.00
_cell.angle_gamma   90.00
#
_symmetry.space_group_name_H-M   'P 1'
#
loop_
_entity.id
_entity.type
_entity.pdbx_description
1 polymer ?
#
loop_
_entity_poly.entity_id
_entity_poly.type
_entity_poly.pdbx_seq_one_letter_code
_entity_poly.pdbx_strand_id
1 'polypeptide(L)'
;MRGWVVAGILVLALWVAGCAGPEVPLFTGEPYLIVWAGDADRQNSDFLAVLDADPTSASYGKVLRTYPVRSRGNEPNALTAAPRADRRVFATALLTSRTFVFDLRQPLAGRLIHADEPDSRRRLCAPQEPVSLPNGRVVVACSDPARYRGEAREVVTAAGGILELTPDGYPGREVSAADATARGLLFAPTGAAVMATGGRLVTTSNAHGYAATTQGERMPGISVQIWRLEDLALVKTLGLEAGPRGEENLGPLAARVMRRKPFVYVNTEGGGLYASDSVQTDVATFRLVFDFGPAVLGGGAALTPDDRFYVVALTGRNRVASLDLVDPWNPKPVSSVRFDRDPADSSRSRRGGPNTLVMSADGTRVAVSDYTVDVPAYFQDGDHRVYMLRLDPTTGRLRIDGAFVDELTGEVGIDFNRTRWPHGETGPARPKGLLFVTPEPPPAPGK
;
A
#
# COMPACT_ATOMS: atom_id res chain seq x y z
N MET A 1 27.67 -68.25 23.36
CA MET A 1 28.04 -67.05 22.58
C MET A 1 26.83 -66.68 21.73
N ARG A 2 26.15 -65.58 22.04
CA ARG A 2 24.94 -65.11 21.37
C ARG A 2 25.36 -64.33 20.11
N GLY A 3 25.06 -64.85 18.92
CA GLY A 3 25.20 -64.11 17.66
C GLY A 3 24.00 -63.22 17.42
N TRP A 4 24.23 -61.90 17.30
CA TRP A 4 23.20 -60.91 17.00
C TRP A 4 23.02 -60.77 15.49
N VAL A 5 21.77 -60.88 15.04
CA VAL A 5 21.31 -60.47 13.71
C VAL A 5 20.95 -58.99 13.80
N VAL A 6 21.56 -58.15 12.96
CA VAL A 6 21.08 -56.78 12.71
C VAL A 6 20.82 -56.65 11.21
N ALA A 7 19.55 -56.73 10.84
CA ALA A 7 19.06 -56.35 9.52
C ALA A 7 18.74 -54.85 9.56
N GLY A 8 19.50 -54.06 8.80
CA GLY A 8 19.25 -52.62 8.63
C GLY A 8 18.11 -52.39 7.64
N ILE A 9 17.03 -51.77 8.11
CA ILE A 9 15.95 -51.23 7.26
C ILE A 9 16.35 -49.80 6.88
N LEU A 10 16.68 -49.59 5.61
CA LEU A 10 16.84 -48.27 5.01
C LEU A 10 15.44 -47.72 4.69
N VAL A 11 14.96 -46.75 5.46
CA VAL A 11 13.75 -45.98 5.11
C VAL A 11 14.19 -44.83 4.20
N LEU A 12 13.91 -44.95 2.90
CA LEU A 12 14.00 -43.84 1.95
C LEU A 12 12.80 -42.91 2.18
N ALA A 13 13.01 -41.79 2.86
CA ALA A 13 12.03 -40.72 2.93
C ALA A 13 12.06 -39.92 1.61
N LEU A 14 11.11 -40.21 0.70
CA LEU A 14 10.83 -39.35 -0.44
C LEU A 14 10.25 -38.02 0.05
N TRP A 15 11.08 -36.99 0.04
CA TRP A 15 10.62 -35.61 0.14
C TRP A 15 9.86 -35.25 -1.14
N VAL A 16 8.53 -35.24 -1.07
CA VAL A 16 7.71 -34.58 -2.08
C VAL A 16 7.90 -33.08 -1.88
N ALA A 17 8.83 -32.51 -2.64
CA ALA A 17 8.88 -31.08 -2.86
C ALA A 17 7.61 -30.69 -3.62
N GLY A 18 6.56 -30.32 -2.88
CA GLY A 18 5.38 -29.70 -3.46
C GLY A 18 5.82 -28.40 -4.11
N CYS A 19 5.94 -28.38 -5.44
CA CYS A 19 6.02 -27.16 -6.19
C CYS A 19 4.76 -26.36 -5.88
N ALA A 20 4.88 -25.34 -5.02
CA ALA A 20 3.85 -24.33 -4.88
C ALA A 20 3.69 -23.69 -6.27
N GLY A 21 2.60 -24.04 -6.96
CA GLY A 21 2.22 -23.37 -8.20
C GLY A 21 2.03 -21.87 -7.94
N PRO A 22 2.00 -21.03 -9.00
CA PRO A 22 1.69 -19.61 -8.84
C PRO A 22 0.38 -19.47 -8.07
N GLU A 23 0.41 -18.71 -6.98
CA GLU A 23 -0.77 -18.40 -6.18
C GLU A 23 -1.84 -17.83 -7.12
N VAL A 24 -2.93 -18.57 -7.31
CA VAL A 24 -4.07 -18.12 -8.13
C VAL A 24 -4.60 -16.86 -7.44
N PRO A 25 -4.85 -15.77 -8.19
CA PRO A 25 -5.45 -14.59 -7.59
C PRO A 25 -6.70 -15.00 -6.83
N LEU A 26 -6.82 -14.55 -5.57
CA LEU A 26 -7.95 -14.91 -4.71
C LEU A 26 -9.28 -14.64 -5.43
N PHE A 27 -9.34 -13.61 -6.28
CA PHE A 27 -10.52 -13.19 -7.02
C PHE A 27 -10.18 -12.74 -8.44
N THR A 28 -11.15 -12.89 -9.35
CA THR A 28 -11.06 -12.44 -10.75
C THR A 28 -12.22 -11.52 -11.09
N GLY A 29 -12.05 -10.68 -12.13
CA GLY A 29 -13.10 -9.80 -12.63
C GLY A 29 -13.11 -8.43 -11.93
N GLU A 30 -12.99 -8.38 -10.61
CA GLU A 30 -12.87 -7.15 -9.80
C GLU A 30 -13.67 -5.94 -10.38
N PRO A 31 -15.00 -6.03 -10.36
CA PRO A 31 -15.87 -5.04 -10.99
C PRO A 31 -15.96 -3.73 -10.21
N TYR A 32 -15.41 -3.67 -8.98
CA TYR A 32 -15.49 -2.49 -8.14
C TYR A 32 -14.12 -1.97 -7.75
N LEU A 33 -13.99 -0.65 -7.75
CA LEU A 33 -12.87 0.06 -7.14
C LEU A 33 -13.36 0.77 -5.88
N ILE A 34 -12.72 0.46 -4.77
CA ILE A 34 -12.95 1.08 -3.48
C ILE A 34 -11.99 2.25 -3.30
N VAL A 35 -12.51 3.38 -2.87
CA VAL A 35 -11.73 4.60 -2.61
C VAL A 35 -11.99 5.07 -1.19
N TRP A 36 -10.95 5.17 -0.38
CA TRP A 36 -10.97 5.73 0.97
C TRP A 36 -10.70 7.22 0.89
N ALA A 37 -11.69 8.04 1.24
CA ALA A 37 -11.68 9.47 0.95
C ALA A 37 -12.03 10.32 2.18
N GLY A 38 -11.28 11.40 2.35
CA GLY A 38 -11.49 12.37 3.43
C GLY A 38 -12.34 13.54 2.95
N ASP A 39 -13.23 14.03 3.79
CA ASP A 39 -13.94 15.27 3.53
C ASP A 39 -12.95 16.45 3.50
N ALA A 40 -12.94 17.23 2.42
CA ALA A 40 -11.84 18.13 2.12
C ALA A 40 -11.72 19.30 3.10
N ASP A 41 -12.86 19.86 3.55
CA ASP A 41 -12.90 20.94 4.55
C ASP A 41 -13.03 20.41 6.00
N ARG A 42 -13.09 19.07 6.14
CA ARG A 42 -13.18 18.32 7.40
C ARG A 42 -14.42 18.69 8.22
N GLN A 43 -15.49 19.22 7.60
CA GLN A 43 -16.74 19.54 8.29
C GLN A 43 -17.67 18.33 8.36
N ASN A 44 -17.61 17.42 7.40
CA ASN A 44 -18.44 16.24 7.29
C ASN A 44 -17.66 14.94 7.49
N SER A 45 -18.39 13.82 7.56
CA SER A 45 -17.79 12.51 7.74
C SER A 45 -16.88 12.15 6.58
N ASP A 46 -15.71 11.60 6.89
CA ASP A 46 -14.93 10.85 5.90
C ASP A 46 -15.69 9.59 5.49
N PHE A 47 -15.36 9.00 4.35
CA PHE A 47 -16.17 7.92 3.78
C PHE A 47 -15.40 6.99 2.83
N LEU A 48 -15.97 5.80 2.66
CA LEU A 48 -15.56 4.84 1.65
C LEU A 48 -16.48 5.00 0.42
N ALA A 49 -15.93 5.22 -0.77
CA ALA A 49 -16.66 5.23 -2.03
C ALA A 49 -16.48 3.91 -2.79
N VAL A 50 -17.54 3.47 -3.47
CA VAL A 50 -17.55 2.32 -4.37
C VAL A 50 -17.80 2.82 -5.77
N LEU A 51 -16.81 2.65 -6.63
CA LEU A 51 -16.83 3.03 -8.04
C LEU A 51 -17.02 1.78 -8.88
N ASP A 52 -17.75 1.92 -9.99
CA ASP A 52 -17.81 0.90 -11.02
C ASP A 52 -16.49 0.86 -11.80
N ALA A 53 -15.80 -0.27 -11.75
CA ALA A 53 -14.53 -0.50 -12.41
C ALA A 53 -14.58 -1.62 -13.45
N ASP A 54 -15.78 -2.12 -13.78
CA ASP A 54 -15.99 -3.09 -14.86
C ASP A 54 -16.03 -2.36 -16.23
N PRO A 55 -15.04 -2.56 -17.11
CA PRO A 55 -14.99 -1.88 -18.42
C PRO A 55 -16.15 -2.24 -19.36
N THR A 56 -16.89 -3.31 -19.06
CA THR A 56 -18.04 -3.76 -19.85
C THR A 56 -19.37 -3.18 -19.34
N SER A 57 -19.35 -2.55 -18.16
CA SER A 57 -20.52 -1.95 -17.53
C SER A 57 -20.92 -0.63 -18.19
N ALA A 58 -22.22 -0.41 -18.37
CA ALA A 58 -22.77 0.88 -18.80
C ALA A 58 -22.60 2.00 -17.75
N SER A 59 -22.24 1.65 -16.52
CA SER A 59 -21.89 2.58 -15.45
C SER A 59 -20.41 2.63 -15.13
N TYR A 60 -19.53 2.07 -15.97
CA TYR A 60 -18.07 2.17 -15.81
C TYR A 60 -17.65 3.62 -15.55
N GLY A 61 -16.88 3.84 -14.48
CA GLY A 61 -16.47 5.18 -14.06
C GLY A 61 -17.48 5.94 -13.20
N LYS A 62 -18.56 5.32 -12.71
CA LYS A 62 -19.53 6.00 -11.83
C LYS A 62 -19.33 5.68 -10.37
N VAL A 63 -19.61 6.66 -9.50
CA VAL A 63 -19.75 6.41 -8.05
C VAL A 63 -21.11 5.76 -7.79
N LEU A 64 -21.08 4.50 -7.36
CA LEU A 64 -22.28 3.69 -7.13
C LEU A 64 -22.81 3.83 -5.70
N ARG A 65 -21.91 3.94 -4.73
CA ARG A 65 -22.26 3.98 -3.30
C ARG A 65 -21.19 4.65 -2.48
N THR A 66 -21.58 5.23 -1.35
CA THR A 66 -20.66 5.78 -0.35
C THR A 66 -21.08 5.37 1.06
N TYR A 67 -20.12 5.10 1.93
CA TYR A 67 -20.31 4.70 3.33
C TYR A 67 -19.57 5.66 4.26
N PRO A 68 -20.25 6.66 4.85
CA PRO A 68 -19.65 7.55 5.82
C PRO A 68 -19.33 6.80 7.13
N VAL A 69 -18.18 7.10 7.73
CA VAL A 69 -17.72 6.47 8.99
C VAL A 69 -18.15 7.19 10.26
N ARG A 70 -18.92 8.28 10.13
CA ARG A 70 -19.45 9.11 11.22
C ARG A 70 -18.36 9.76 12.09
N SER A 71 -17.18 9.95 11.52
CA SER A 71 -16.08 10.73 12.08
C SER A 71 -15.44 11.53 10.94
N ARG A 72 -14.81 12.65 11.29
CA ARG A 72 -14.29 13.63 10.33
C ARG A 72 -12.85 14.01 10.65
N GLY A 73 -12.14 14.55 9.66
CA GLY A 73 -10.76 15.00 9.82
C GLY A 73 -9.81 13.84 10.17
N ASN A 74 -10.13 12.63 9.73
CA ASN A 74 -9.31 11.45 10.02
C ASN A 74 -8.04 11.41 9.18
N GLU A 75 -8.03 12.09 8.03
CA GLU A 75 -6.98 12.01 7.02
C GLU A 75 -6.80 10.56 6.51
N PRO A 76 -7.78 10.06 5.73
CA PRO A 76 -7.72 8.76 5.05
C PRO A 76 -6.41 8.51 4.32
N ASN A 77 -5.78 7.35 4.56
CA ASN A 77 -4.42 7.11 4.04
C ASN A 77 -4.22 5.79 3.29
N ALA A 78 -4.53 4.64 3.87
CA ALA A 78 -4.35 3.37 3.18
C ALA A 78 -5.54 2.44 3.34
N LEU A 79 -5.68 1.53 2.37
CA LEU A 79 -6.52 0.34 2.45
C LEU A 79 -5.62 -0.90 2.51
N THR A 80 -6.19 -2.05 2.86
CA THR A 80 -5.48 -3.34 2.80
C THR A 80 -4.87 -3.53 1.41
N ALA A 81 -3.56 -3.85 1.37
CA ALA A 81 -2.80 -3.90 0.12
C ALA A 81 -3.30 -4.93 -0.91
N ALA A 82 -4.02 -5.96 -0.47
CA ALA A 82 -4.63 -6.96 -1.33
C ALA A 82 -6.00 -7.40 -0.77
N PRO A 83 -6.93 -7.83 -1.64
CA PRO A 83 -8.21 -8.37 -1.20
C PRO A 83 -8.03 -9.57 -0.25
N ARG A 84 -8.87 -9.64 0.79
CA ARG A 84 -8.89 -10.75 1.74
C ARG A 84 -9.98 -11.77 1.39
N ALA A 85 -9.77 -13.03 1.80
CA ALA A 85 -10.75 -14.11 1.66
C ALA A 85 -12.11 -13.79 2.30
N ASP A 86 -12.11 -13.13 3.46
CA ASP A 86 -13.31 -12.73 4.21
C ASP A 86 -13.99 -11.45 3.67
N ARG A 87 -13.45 -10.87 2.59
CA ARG A 87 -13.87 -9.60 1.99
C ARG A 87 -13.94 -8.42 2.94
N ARG A 88 -13.19 -8.50 4.05
CA ARG A 88 -13.02 -7.36 4.91
C ARG A 88 -11.94 -6.45 4.36
N VAL A 89 -12.14 -5.16 4.55
CA VAL A 89 -11.20 -4.13 4.12
C VAL A 89 -10.83 -3.30 5.33
N PHE A 90 -9.54 -3.26 5.62
CA PHE A 90 -8.98 -2.42 6.67
C PHE A 90 -8.55 -1.09 6.08
N ALA A 91 -8.94 0.00 6.72
CA ALA A 91 -8.64 1.37 6.35
C ALA A 91 -7.85 2.04 7.47
N THR A 92 -6.92 2.92 7.12
CA THR A 92 -6.12 3.69 8.09
C THR A 92 -6.35 5.19 7.95
N ALA A 93 -6.20 5.89 9.07
CA ALA A 93 -6.40 7.32 9.19
C ALA A 93 -5.27 7.95 9.99
N LEU A 94 -4.52 8.86 9.37
CA LEU A 94 -3.28 9.38 9.95
C LEU A 94 -3.53 10.25 11.18
N LEU A 95 -4.34 11.30 11.03
CA LEU A 95 -4.46 12.36 12.03
C LEU A 95 -5.18 11.89 13.30
N THR A 96 -6.19 11.04 13.16
CA THR A 96 -6.94 10.50 14.30
C THR A 96 -6.38 9.19 14.84
N SER A 97 -5.38 8.63 14.16
CA SER A 97 -4.78 7.33 14.47
C SER A 97 -5.77 6.16 14.52
N ARG A 98 -6.94 6.32 13.90
CA ARG A 98 -7.96 5.28 13.83
C ARG A 98 -7.62 4.24 12.77
N THR A 99 -8.15 3.03 12.99
CA THR A 99 -8.30 2.03 11.94
C THR A 99 -9.78 1.69 11.78
N PHE A 100 -10.20 1.35 10.57
CA PHE A 100 -11.58 1.04 10.24
C PHE A 100 -11.64 -0.32 9.56
N VAL A 101 -12.71 -1.09 9.80
CA VAL A 101 -12.97 -2.35 9.12
C VAL A 101 -14.33 -2.30 8.46
N PHE A 102 -14.34 -2.49 7.15
CA PHE A 102 -15.55 -2.62 6.35
C PHE A 102 -15.76 -4.09 5.96
N ASP A 103 -17.01 -4.55 6.06
CA ASP A 103 -17.46 -5.80 5.46
C ASP A 103 -17.98 -5.49 4.05
N LEU A 104 -17.22 -5.92 3.03
CA LEU A 104 -17.53 -5.69 1.62
C LEU A 104 -17.79 -7.00 0.87
N ARG A 105 -18.32 -8.02 1.55
CA ARG A 105 -18.80 -9.25 0.89
C ARG A 105 -19.79 -8.94 -0.22
N GLN A 106 -20.62 -7.92 -0.01
CA GLN A 106 -21.47 -7.32 -1.05
C GLN A 106 -21.14 -5.82 -1.12
N PRO A 107 -20.25 -5.36 -2.02
CA PRO A 107 -19.74 -3.98 -2.00
C PRO A 107 -20.81 -2.89 -2.08
N LEU A 108 -21.96 -3.15 -2.72
CA LEU A 108 -23.08 -2.21 -2.80
C LEU A 108 -24.04 -2.26 -1.59
N ALA A 109 -23.88 -3.25 -0.71
CA ALA A 109 -24.56 -3.39 0.57
C ALA A 109 -23.55 -3.52 1.74
N GLY A 110 -22.38 -2.89 1.58
CA GLY A 110 -21.29 -2.91 2.52
C GLY A 110 -21.62 -2.17 3.82
N ARG A 111 -20.80 -2.39 4.84
CA ARG A 111 -21.00 -1.79 6.17
C ARG A 111 -19.67 -1.60 6.88
N LEU A 112 -19.55 -0.49 7.62
CA LEU A 112 -18.54 -0.34 8.64
C LEU A 112 -18.89 -1.28 9.79
N ILE A 113 -18.02 -2.25 10.09
CA ILE A 113 -18.24 -3.22 11.17
C ILE A 113 -17.42 -2.91 12.42
N HIS A 114 -16.31 -2.17 12.27
CA HIS A 114 -15.48 -1.76 13.39
C HIS A 114 -14.76 -0.45 13.09
N ALA A 115 -14.64 0.40 14.09
CA ALA A 115 -13.72 1.54 14.12
C ALA A 115 -12.95 1.44 15.44
N ASP A 116 -11.64 1.35 15.34
CA ASP A 116 -10.73 1.40 16.48
C ASP A 116 -10.59 2.85 16.92
N GLU A 117 -10.92 3.12 18.18
CA GLU A 117 -10.81 4.44 18.81
C GLU A 117 -9.60 4.44 19.75
N PRO A 118 -8.48 5.08 19.37
CA PRO A 118 -7.28 5.12 20.20
C PRO A 118 -7.54 5.79 21.55
N ASP A 119 -7.16 5.11 22.64
CA ASP A 119 -7.22 5.66 23.99
C ASP A 119 -5.82 6.06 24.50
N SER A 120 -5.74 6.49 25.76
CA SER A 120 -4.49 6.92 26.39
C SER A 120 -3.42 5.83 26.54
N ARG A 121 -3.77 4.56 26.32
CA ARG A 121 -2.84 3.40 26.37
C ARG A 121 -2.20 3.11 25.02
N ARG A 122 -2.73 3.67 23.92
CA ARG A 122 -2.13 3.54 22.58
C ARG A 122 -0.71 4.09 22.61
N ARG A 123 0.25 3.32 22.07
CA ARG A 123 1.67 3.69 22.00
C ARG A 123 2.13 4.08 20.60
N LEU A 124 1.40 3.66 19.56
CA LEU A 124 1.69 3.92 18.17
C LEU A 124 0.57 4.74 17.51
N CYS A 125 0.94 5.69 16.68
CA CYS A 125 0.05 6.62 15.99
C CYS A 125 0.42 6.71 14.50
N ALA A 126 -0.40 7.46 13.75
CA ALA A 126 -0.26 7.60 12.30
C ALA A 126 -0.16 6.23 11.58
N PRO A 127 -1.23 5.40 11.63
CA PRO A 127 -1.27 4.13 10.94
C PRO A 127 -1.16 4.32 9.41
N GLN A 128 -0.24 3.59 8.81
CA GLN A 128 0.13 3.64 7.40
C GLN A 128 -0.44 2.44 6.65
N GLU A 129 0.38 1.62 5.97
CA GLU A 129 -0.05 0.51 5.14
C GLU A 129 -0.46 -0.72 5.99
N PRO A 130 -1.71 -1.20 5.90
CA PRO A 130 -2.14 -2.45 6.52
C PRO A 130 -1.90 -3.66 5.60
N VAL A 131 -1.28 -4.71 6.13
CA VAL A 131 -1.01 -5.98 5.45
C VAL A 131 -1.64 -7.16 6.18
N SER A 132 -2.25 -8.07 5.43
CA SER A 132 -2.84 -9.28 5.99
C SER A 132 -1.78 -10.35 6.23
N LEU A 133 -1.87 -11.03 7.37
CA LEU A 133 -1.04 -12.18 7.69
C LEU A 133 -1.76 -13.49 7.28
N PRO A 134 -1.02 -14.59 7.04
CA PRO A 134 -1.62 -15.89 6.68
C PRO A 134 -2.61 -16.44 7.73
N ASN A 135 -2.46 -16.06 8.99
CA ASN A 135 -3.37 -16.45 10.08
C ASN A 135 -4.65 -15.59 10.17
N GLY A 136 -4.88 -14.71 9.18
CA GLY A 136 -6.05 -13.83 9.11
C GLY A 136 -5.93 -12.53 9.92
N ARG A 137 -4.92 -12.38 10.79
CA ARG A 137 -4.63 -11.13 11.49
C ARG A 137 -4.10 -10.07 10.51
N VAL A 138 -4.07 -8.82 10.93
CA VAL A 138 -3.56 -7.71 10.12
C VAL A 138 -2.45 -7.01 10.89
N VAL A 139 -1.37 -6.64 10.20
CA VAL A 139 -0.34 -5.76 10.75
C VAL A 139 -0.41 -4.43 10.04
N VAL A 140 -0.34 -3.36 10.82
CA VAL A 140 -0.35 -1.97 10.34
C VAL A 140 0.98 -1.34 10.73
N ALA A 141 1.73 -0.83 9.75
CA ALA A 141 2.89 0.01 10.04
C ALA A 141 2.41 1.34 10.64
N CYS A 142 3.10 1.85 11.66
CA CYS A 142 2.79 3.12 12.31
C CYS A 142 4.05 3.97 12.35
N SER A 143 4.01 5.14 11.69
CA SER A 143 5.21 5.98 11.55
C SER A 143 5.65 6.59 12.85
N ASP A 144 4.71 6.98 13.71
CA ASP A 144 4.99 7.81 14.87
C ASP A 144 4.63 7.09 16.17
N PRO A 145 5.39 7.30 17.27
CA PRO A 145 4.89 6.96 18.58
C PRO A 145 3.74 7.89 18.98
N ALA A 146 2.93 7.45 19.93
CA ALA A 146 1.93 8.29 20.54
C ALA A 146 2.57 9.53 21.16
N ARG A 147 1.91 10.68 21.02
CA ARG A 147 2.36 11.99 21.50
C ARG A 147 3.62 12.55 20.82
N TYR A 148 4.03 12.00 19.68
CA TYR A 148 5.08 12.61 18.87
C TYR A 148 4.76 14.07 18.54
N ARG A 149 5.69 14.97 18.82
CA ARG A 149 5.55 16.43 18.61
C ARG A 149 6.45 16.95 17.51
N GLY A 150 7.38 16.15 17.00
CA GLY A 150 8.33 16.61 15.97
C GLY A 150 9.42 17.55 16.49
N GLU A 151 9.61 17.63 17.80
CA GLU A 151 10.74 18.36 18.36
C GLU A 151 12.06 17.75 17.86
N ALA A 152 13.07 18.58 17.57
CA ALA A 152 14.32 18.13 16.93
C ALA A 152 14.98 16.93 17.61
N ARG A 153 14.90 16.84 18.95
CA ARG A 153 15.38 15.69 19.71
C ARG A 153 14.55 14.44 19.47
N GLU A 154 13.22 14.59 19.41
CA GLU A 154 12.30 13.47 19.18
C GLU A 154 12.52 12.86 17.81
N VAL A 155 12.80 13.66 16.77
CA VAL A 155 12.97 13.14 15.40
C VAL A 155 13.95 11.96 15.35
N VAL A 156 15.05 12.02 16.09
CA VAL A 156 16.09 10.97 16.10
C VAL A 156 15.95 9.94 17.22
N THR A 157 15.13 10.20 18.25
CA THR A 157 14.95 9.27 19.38
C THR A 157 13.60 8.54 19.36
N ALA A 158 12.63 9.06 18.62
CA ALA A 158 11.33 8.46 18.45
C ALA A 158 11.45 7.16 17.67
N ALA A 159 10.55 6.23 17.96
CA ALA A 159 10.36 5.04 17.18
C ALA A 159 8.86 4.79 17.05
N GLY A 160 8.40 4.71 15.81
CA GLY A 160 7.11 4.12 15.48
C GLY A 160 7.16 2.61 15.71
N GLY A 161 6.41 1.87 14.92
CA GLY A 161 6.34 0.43 15.09
C GLY A 161 5.30 -0.24 14.21
N ILE A 162 4.87 -1.41 14.66
CA ILE A 162 3.81 -2.19 14.04
C ILE A 162 2.70 -2.48 15.04
N LEU A 163 1.47 -2.20 14.64
CA LEU A 163 0.25 -2.54 15.36
C LEU A 163 -0.35 -3.79 14.73
N GLU A 164 -0.57 -4.82 15.54
CA GLU A 164 -1.32 -5.99 15.11
C GLU A 164 -2.80 -5.85 15.47
N LEU A 165 -3.67 -6.17 14.52
CA LEU A 165 -5.11 -6.23 14.67
C LEU A 165 -5.61 -7.68 14.54
N THR A 166 -6.67 -8.00 15.27
CA THR A 166 -7.42 -9.24 15.05
C THR A 166 -8.09 -9.24 13.66
N PRO A 167 -8.57 -10.38 13.15
CA PRO A 167 -9.33 -10.42 11.88
C PRO A 167 -10.58 -9.53 11.88
N ASP A 168 -11.11 -9.17 13.05
CA ASP A 168 -12.25 -8.26 13.23
C ASP A 168 -11.86 -6.78 13.43
N GLY A 169 -10.56 -6.45 13.49
CA GLY A 169 -10.10 -5.07 13.63
C GLY A 169 -9.70 -4.62 15.03
N TYR A 170 -9.82 -5.48 16.04
CA TYR A 170 -9.47 -5.09 17.41
C TYR A 170 -7.95 -5.03 17.60
N PRO A 171 -7.42 -4.00 18.28
CA PRO A 171 -5.99 -3.90 18.54
C PRO A 171 -5.50 -5.02 19.46
N GLY A 172 -4.38 -5.63 19.07
CA GLY A 172 -3.67 -6.66 19.82
C GLY A 172 -2.35 -6.11 20.37
N ARG A 173 -1.22 -6.58 19.81
CA ARG A 173 0.12 -6.14 20.20
C ARG A 173 0.53 -4.88 19.45
N GLU A 174 1.26 -4.01 20.14
CA GLU A 174 2.03 -2.91 19.55
C GLU A 174 3.50 -3.17 19.82
N VAL A 175 4.29 -3.33 18.75
CA VAL A 175 5.71 -3.63 18.80
C VAL A 175 6.48 -2.42 18.27
N SER A 176 7.41 -1.90 19.07
CA SER A 176 8.24 -0.76 18.67
C SER A 176 9.28 -1.17 17.61
N ALA A 177 9.56 -0.26 16.69
CA ALA A 177 10.63 -0.35 15.71
C ALA A 177 12.01 0.04 16.25
N ALA A 178 12.13 0.43 17.53
CA ALA A 178 13.40 0.84 18.09
C ALA A 178 14.46 -0.29 18.02
N ASP A 179 15.63 0.03 17.48
CA ASP A 179 16.77 -0.86 17.41
C ASP A 179 18.03 -0.16 17.93
N ALA A 180 18.46 -0.55 19.13
CA ALA A 180 19.63 0.03 19.78
C ALA A 180 20.96 -0.26 19.06
N THR A 181 20.97 -1.27 18.16
CA THR A 181 22.15 -1.64 17.37
C THR A 181 22.28 -0.79 16.10
N ALA A 182 21.17 -0.26 15.58
CA ALA A 182 21.11 0.54 14.37
C ALA A 182 21.12 2.05 14.67
N ARG A 183 22.17 2.51 15.36
CA ARG A 183 22.31 3.92 15.77
C ARG A 183 22.36 4.85 14.55
N GLY A 184 21.66 6.00 14.66
CA GLY A 184 21.65 7.03 13.62
C GLY A 184 20.63 6.81 12.51
N LEU A 185 19.87 5.70 12.54
CA LEU A 185 18.74 5.48 11.64
C LEU A 185 17.43 5.96 12.29
N LEU A 186 16.53 6.46 11.45
CA LEU A 186 15.16 6.78 11.85
C LEU A 186 14.28 5.53 11.77
N PHE A 187 13.33 5.41 12.70
CA PHE A 187 12.42 4.28 12.83
C PHE A 187 10.97 4.75 12.65
N ALA A 188 10.59 5.01 11.41
CA ALA A 188 9.25 5.48 11.05
C ALA A 188 8.55 4.54 10.05
N PRO A 189 8.14 3.32 10.49
CA PRO A 189 7.49 2.34 9.62
C PRO A 189 6.36 2.93 8.79
N THR A 190 6.38 2.72 7.48
CA THR A 190 5.41 3.29 6.54
C THR A 190 4.85 2.25 5.59
N GLY A 191 5.69 1.69 4.72
CA GLY A 191 5.31 0.57 3.86
C GLY A 191 5.46 -0.76 4.60
N ALA A 192 4.66 -1.74 4.20
CA ALA A 192 4.71 -3.10 4.76
C ALA A 192 4.49 -4.14 3.68
N ALA A 193 5.22 -5.27 3.75
CA ALA A 193 5.06 -6.37 2.81
C ALA A 193 5.35 -7.73 3.47
N VAL A 194 4.47 -8.71 3.23
CA VAL A 194 4.57 -10.05 3.82
C VAL A 194 5.17 -11.01 2.79
N MET A 195 6.30 -11.65 3.14
CA MET A 195 6.84 -12.80 2.43
C MET A 195 6.51 -14.06 3.24
N ALA A 196 5.32 -14.62 3.01
CA ALA A 196 4.80 -15.75 3.78
C ALA A 196 5.70 -17.00 3.68
N THR A 197 6.23 -17.30 2.48
CA THR A 197 7.13 -18.43 2.23
C THR A 197 8.45 -18.34 3.00
N GLY A 198 8.95 -17.12 3.25
CA GLY A 198 10.12 -16.87 4.07
C GLY A 198 9.82 -16.66 5.55
N GLY A 199 8.54 -16.62 5.94
CA GLY A 199 8.12 -16.26 7.29
C GLY A 199 8.63 -14.88 7.70
N ARG A 200 8.60 -13.90 6.78
CA ARG A 200 9.07 -12.53 7.02
C ARG A 200 7.99 -11.48 6.76
N LEU A 201 8.02 -10.44 7.57
CA LEU A 201 7.41 -9.15 7.28
C LEU A 201 8.57 -8.16 7.03
N VAL A 202 8.44 -7.33 6.00
CA VAL A 202 9.37 -6.23 5.71
C VAL A 202 8.64 -4.93 5.90
N THR A 203 9.22 -3.99 6.66
CA THR A 203 8.71 -2.62 6.77
C THR A 203 9.75 -1.62 6.32
N THR A 204 9.31 -0.54 5.68
CA THR A 204 10.17 0.57 5.25
C THR A 204 10.03 1.73 6.24
N SER A 205 11.08 2.54 6.43
CA SER A 205 11.04 3.71 7.30
C SER A 205 11.13 4.99 6.49
N ASN A 206 9.98 5.60 6.19
CA ASN A 206 9.94 6.79 5.34
C ASN A 206 10.34 8.05 6.09
N ALA A 207 9.50 8.52 7.03
CA ALA A 207 9.79 9.67 7.88
C ALA A 207 8.78 9.75 9.03
N HIS A 208 9.14 10.44 10.11
CA HIS A 208 8.19 10.86 11.13
C HIS A 208 7.37 12.08 10.66
N GLY A 209 6.31 12.42 11.40
CA GLY A 209 5.60 13.70 11.26
C GLY A 209 4.22 13.61 10.62
N TYR A 210 3.58 12.46 10.71
CA TYR A 210 2.22 12.24 10.25
C TYR A 210 1.19 12.38 11.39
N ALA A 211 1.63 12.42 12.64
CA ALA A 211 0.80 12.72 13.79
C ALA A 211 0.26 14.17 13.75
N ALA A 212 -1.00 14.36 14.16
CA ALA A 212 -1.66 15.66 14.19
C ALA A 212 -0.98 16.70 15.12
N THR A 213 -0.18 16.24 16.07
CA THR A 213 0.56 17.08 17.03
C THR A 213 1.94 17.51 16.55
N THR A 214 2.37 17.06 15.37
CA THR A 214 3.70 17.33 14.83
C THR A 214 3.92 18.83 14.61
N GLN A 215 5.11 19.29 14.98
CA GLN A 215 5.69 20.60 14.72
C GLN A 215 7.06 20.36 14.08
N GLY A 216 7.48 21.20 13.14
CA GLY A 216 8.80 21.09 12.51
C GLY A 216 8.83 20.26 11.22
N GLU A 217 10.02 20.17 10.65
CA GLU A 217 10.24 19.62 9.32
C GLU A 217 10.33 18.09 9.33
N ARG A 218 9.84 17.51 8.24
CA ARG A 218 9.91 16.07 7.99
C ARG A 218 11.32 15.68 7.57
N MET A 219 11.94 14.77 8.32
CA MET A 219 13.25 14.22 7.99
C MET A 219 13.12 12.79 7.43
N PRO A 220 13.64 12.52 6.21
CA PRO A 220 13.57 11.19 5.63
C PRO A 220 14.50 10.21 6.37
N GLY A 221 13.98 9.02 6.64
CA GLY A 221 14.74 7.83 7.00
C GLY A 221 15.37 7.19 5.77
N ILE A 222 16.17 6.15 6.02
CA ILE A 222 16.87 5.37 4.99
C ILE A 222 16.82 3.87 5.30
N SER A 223 15.98 3.45 6.26
CA SER A 223 16.03 2.10 6.82
C SER A 223 14.90 1.20 6.32
N VAL A 224 15.20 -0.09 6.29
CA VAL A 224 14.25 -1.20 6.11
C VAL A 224 14.42 -2.15 7.28
N GLN A 225 13.32 -2.66 7.81
CA GLN A 225 13.32 -3.61 8.91
C GLN A 225 12.68 -4.93 8.47
N ILE A 226 13.28 -6.01 8.95
CA ILE A 226 12.84 -7.38 8.70
C ILE A 226 12.39 -7.95 10.03
N TRP A 227 11.19 -8.51 10.03
CA TRP A 227 10.53 -9.07 11.20
C TRP A 227 10.19 -10.54 10.95
N ARG A 228 10.23 -11.35 12.00
CA ARG A 228 9.75 -12.73 11.96
C ARG A 228 8.22 -12.71 11.98
N LEU A 229 7.60 -13.35 11.00
CA LEU A 229 6.14 -13.26 10.80
C LEU A 229 5.33 -13.89 11.93
N GLU A 230 5.85 -14.94 12.55
CA GLU A 230 5.19 -15.71 13.61
C GLU A 230 4.91 -14.85 14.86
N ASP A 231 5.94 -14.20 15.38
CA ASP A 231 5.91 -13.48 16.66
C ASP A 231 6.22 -11.99 16.52
N LEU A 232 6.35 -11.48 15.30
CA LEU A 232 6.68 -10.09 14.97
C LEU A 232 7.94 -9.59 15.70
N ALA A 233 8.87 -10.50 16.01
CA ALA A 233 10.17 -10.12 16.54
C ALA A 233 11.00 -9.43 15.45
N LEU A 234 11.64 -8.31 15.78
CA LEU A 234 12.60 -7.67 14.90
C LEU A 234 13.79 -8.61 14.69
N VAL A 235 14.08 -8.94 13.44
CA VAL A 235 15.21 -9.78 13.04
C VAL A 235 16.40 -8.91 12.68
N LYS A 236 16.18 -7.85 11.88
CA LYS A 236 17.25 -7.01 11.38
C LYS A 236 16.76 -5.63 10.97
N THR A 237 17.57 -4.62 11.24
CA THR A 237 17.46 -3.29 10.64
C THR A 237 18.60 -3.10 9.63
N LEU A 238 18.27 -2.61 8.44
CA LEU A 238 19.20 -2.36 7.34
C LEU A 238 19.08 -0.90 6.90
N GLY A 239 20.21 -0.19 6.83
CA GLY A 239 20.27 1.07 6.08
C GLY A 239 20.41 0.78 4.60
N LEU A 240 19.62 1.46 3.76
CA LEU A 240 19.82 1.45 2.32
C LEU A 240 21.01 2.36 1.99
N GLU A 241 21.98 1.81 1.26
CA GLU A 241 23.12 2.60 0.79
C GLU A 241 22.67 3.61 -0.26
N ALA A 242 23.19 4.84 -0.17
CA ALA A 242 22.94 5.84 -1.20
C ALA A 242 23.64 5.44 -2.51
N GLY A 243 23.03 5.76 -3.64
CA GLY A 243 23.66 5.58 -4.94
C GLY A 243 24.57 6.75 -5.30
N PRO A 244 25.01 6.84 -6.56
CA PRO A 244 25.88 7.92 -7.05
C PRO A 244 25.32 9.33 -6.86
N ARG A 245 23.99 9.51 -6.83
CA ARG A 245 23.34 10.80 -6.61
C ARG A 245 23.26 11.18 -5.14
N GLY A 246 23.44 10.23 -4.23
CA GLY A 246 23.49 10.44 -2.78
C GLY A 246 22.11 10.57 -2.11
N GLU A 247 21.03 10.52 -2.89
CA GLU A 247 19.65 10.75 -2.43
C GLU A 247 18.73 9.56 -2.71
N GLU A 248 19.19 8.55 -3.45
CA GLU A 248 18.37 7.41 -3.90
C GLU A 248 17.75 6.64 -2.74
N ASN A 249 18.40 6.63 -1.58
CA ASN A 249 17.94 5.90 -0.40
C ASN A 249 16.92 6.66 0.47
N LEU A 250 16.70 7.95 0.22
CA LEU A 250 15.91 8.81 1.10
C LEU A 250 14.42 8.47 1.05
N GLY A 251 13.82 8.26 2.21
CA GLY A 251 12.40 7.99 2.38
C GLY A 251 11.93 6.66 1.77
N PRO A 252 12.43 5.50 2.21
CA PRO A 252 11.86 4.19 1.83
C PRO A 252 10.35 4.13 2.07
N LEU A 253 9.57 3.99 0.99
CA LEU A 253 8.12 4.20 1.04
C LEU A 253 7.32 2.91 0.92
N ALA A 254 7.38 2.22 -0.22
CA ALA A 254 6.57 1.02 -0.46
C ALA A 254 7.47 -0.20 -0.63
N ALA A 255 7.10 -1.30 0.02
CA ALA A 255 7.73 -2.61 -0.14
C ALA A 255 6.80 -3.54 -0.94
N ARG A 256 7.34 -4.27 -1.91
CA ARG A 256 6.57 -5.23 -2.73
C ARG A 256 7.33 -6.54 -2.86
N VAL A 257 6.66 -7.65 -2.58
CA VAL A 257 7.22 -9.00 -2.70
C VAL A 257 6.77 -9.61 -4.02
N MET A 258 7.71 -10.19 -4.77
CA MET A 258 7.39 -11.02 -5.93
C MET A 258 6.63 -12.28 -5.50
N ARG A 259 5.67 -12.72 -6.32
CA ARG A 259 4.81 -13.88 -6.01
C ARG A 259 5.50 -15.21 -6.31
N ARG A 260 6.37 -15.24 -7.32
CA ARG A 260 6.99 -16.44 -7.91
C ARG A 260 8.48 -16.55 -7.61
N LYS A 261 9.13 -15.46 -7.22
CA LYS A 261 10.56 -15.40 -6.84
C LYS A 261 10.69 -14.80 -5.45
N PRO A 262 11.72 -15.16 -4.66
CA PRO A 262 11.89 -14.65 -3.29
C PRO A 262 12.48 -13.23 -3.26
N PHE A 263 11.99 -12.33 -4.13
CA PHE A 263 12.47 -10.95 -4.23
C PHE A 263 11.55 -9.98 -3.50
N VAL A 264 12.16 -8.99 -2.85
CA VAL A 264 11.49 -7.82 -2.29
C VAL A 264 12.06 -6.57 -2.96
N TYR A 265 11.17 -5.72 -3.44
CA TYR A 265 11.50 -4.38 -3.90
C TYR A 265 11.10 -3.33 -2.88
N VAL A 266 11.89 -2.27 -2.78
CA VAL A 266 11.59 -1.08 -2.00
C VAL A 266 11.85 0.14 -2.85
N ASN A 267 10.82 0.95 -3.14
CA ASN A 267 11.00 2.26 -3.75
C ASN A 267 11.04 3.36 -2.69
N THR A 268 11.75 4.44 -3.01
CA THR A 268 11.99 5.55 -2.09
C THR A 268 11.45 6.87 -2.64
N GLU A 269 11.24 7.85 -1.78
CA GLU A 269 10.92 9.22 -2.18
C GLU A 269 12.08 9.87 -2.96
N GLY A 270 13.30 9.51 -2.59
CA GLY A 270 14.54 9.93 -3.22
C GLY A 270 14.68 9.46 -4.67
N GLY A 271 13.91 8.47 -5.12
CA GLY A 271 13.88 8.00 -6.51
C GLY A 271 14.67 6.71 -6.77
N GLY A 272 15.14 6.02 -5.74
CA GLY A 272 15.77 4.71 -5.86
C GLY A 272 14.75 3.57 -5.84
N LEU A 273 15.06 2.50 -6.57
CA LEU A 273 14.45 1.18 -6.42
C LEU A 273 15.52 0.21 -5.92
N TYR A 274 15.29 -0.36 -4.74
CA TYR A 274 16.16 -1.33 -4.12
C TYR A 274 15.55 -2.72 -4.22
N ALA A 275 16.39 -3.74 -4.38
CA ALA A 275 15.97 -5.14 -4.42
C ALA A 275 16.76 -5.99 -3.42
N SER A 276 16.10 -7.03 -2.91
CA SER A 276 16.70 -8.08 -2.08
C SER A 276 16.09 -9.43 -2.41
N ASP A 277 16.92 -10.46 -2.54
CA ASP A 277 16.52 -11.87 -2.65
C ASP A 277 16.84 -12.70 -1.38
N SER A 278 17.25 -12.00 -0.32
CA SER A 278 17.89 -12.59 0.87
C SER A 278 17.22 -12.20 2.18
N VAL A 279 16.05 -11.56 2.16
CA VAL A 279 15.32 -11.09 3.36
C VAL A 279 14.97 -12.22 4.35
N GLN A 280 14.86 -13.45 3.84
CA GLN A 280 14.61 -14.67 4.60
C GLN A 280 15.87 -15.22 5.31
N THR A 281 17.05 -14.68 5.00
CA THR A 281 18.35 -15.13 5.53
C THR A 281 18.89 -14.18 6.61
N ASP A 282 19.85 -14.62 7.40
CA ASP A 282 20.48 -13.79 8.45
C ASP A 282 21.38 -12.67 7.87
N VAL A 283 21.84 -12.86 6.63
CA VAL A 283 22.72 -11.93 5.92
C VAL A 283 21.97 -11.07 4.90
N ALA A 284 20.67 -10.84 5.12
CA ALA A 284 19.84 -10.00 4.24
C ALA A 284 20.52 -8.67 3.88
N THR A 285 20.47 -8.33 2.58
CA THR A 285 20.97 -7.07 2.01
C THR A 285 20.01 -6.52 0.97
N PHE A 286 19.98 -5.19 0.80
CA PHE A 286 19.30 -4.52 -0.30
C PHE A 286 20.33 -3.83 -1.20
N ARG A 287 20.10 -3.84 -2.51
CA ARG A 287 20.96 -3.15 -3.49
C ARG A 287 20.12 -2.23 -4.35
N LEU A 288 20.64 -1.05 -4.67
CA LEU A 288 20.04 -0.18 -5.67
C LEU A 288 20.09 -0.88 -7.03
N VAL A 289 18.93 -1.07 -7.66
CA VAL A 289 18.80 -1.73 -8.98
C VAL A 289 18.30 -0.78 -10.05
N PHE A 290 17.68 0.33 -9.67
CA PHE A 290 17.21 1.35 -10.61
C PHE A 290 17.18 2.72 -9.93
N ASP A 291 17.63 3.76 -10.65
CA ASP A 291 17.45 5.17 -10.25
C ASP A 291 16.48 5.84 -11.23
N PHE A 292 15.35 6.31 -10.71
CA PHE A 292 14.35 7.08 -11.47
C PHE A 292 14.78 8.55 -11.67
N GLY A 293 15.90 8.97 -11.07
CA GLY A 293 16.46 10.31 -11.12
C GLY A 293 16.02 11.21 -9.98
N PRO A 294 16.45 12.48 -9.96
CA PRO A 294 16.14 13.42 -8.88
C PRO A 294 14.67 13.83 -8.88
N ALA A 295 14.20 14.38 -7.76
CA ALA A 295 12.86 14.97 -7.60
C ALA A 295 11.70 14.04 -8.00
N VAL A 296 11.88 12.73 -7.77
CA VAL A 296 10.88 11.73 -8.11
C VAL A 296 9.72 11.72 -7.12
N LEU A 297 10.00 11.88 -5.81
CA LEU A 297 9.02 11.73 -4.73
C LEU A 297 8.18 10.47 -4.97
N GLY A 298 8.84 9.31 -4.94
CA GLY A 298 8.23 8.01 -5.20
C GLY A 298 6.94 7.83 -4.41
N GLY A 299 5.93 7.22 -5.04
CA GLY A 299 4.62 6.96 -4.46
C GLY A 299 4.35 5.46 -4.32
N GLY A 300 3.07 5.09 -4.40
CA GLY A 300 2.62 3.71 -4.41
C GLY A 300 3.20 2.94 -5.60
N ALA A 301 3.30 1.62 -5.42
CA ALA A 301 3.78 0.71 -6.45
C ALA A 301 3.00 -0.61 -6.45
N ALA A 302 3.12 -1.37 -7.54
CA ALA A 302 2.54 -2.69 -7.70
C ALA A 302 3.38 -3.56 -8.62
N LEU A 303 3.28 -4.88 -8.45
CA LEU A 303 3.87 -5.89 -9.31
C LEU A 303 2.76 -6.58 -10.10
N THR A 304 3.02 -6.92 -11.36
CA THR A 304 2.09 -7.77 -12.12
C THR A 304 1.99 -9.17 -11.50
N PRO A 305 0.86 -9.87 -11.64
CA PRO A 305 0.67 -11.20 -11.04
C PRO A 305 1.70 -12.25 -11.47
N ASP A 306 2.38 -12.03 -12.60
CA ASP A 306 3.43 -12.89 -13.13
C ASP A 306 4.86 -12.42 -12.78
N ASP A 307 4.98 -11.37 -11.95
CA ASP A 307 6.21 -10.68 -11.55
C ASP A 307 7.01 -10.07 -12.71
N ARG A 308 6.40 -9.89 -13.88
CA ARG A 308 7.10 -9.39 -15.07
C ARG A 308 7.31 -7.88 -15.06
N PHE A 309 6.39 -7.11 -14.49
CA PHE A 309 6.48 -5.66 -14.50
C PHE A 309 6.32 -5.04 -13.11
N TYR A 310 7.17 -4.05 -12.82
CA TYR A 310 7.00 -3.12 -11.70
C TYR A 310 6.27 -1.87 -12.21
N VAL A 311 5.20 -1.45 -11.56
CA VAL A 311 4.48 -0.20 -11.86
C VAL A 311 4.57 0.72 -10.65
N VAL A 312 4.96 1.98 -10.86
CA VAL A 312 5.24 2.92 -9.76
C VAL A 312 4.80 4.33 -10.08
N ALA A 313 4.24 5.00 -9.07
CA ALA A 313 3.98 6.43 -9.09
C ALA A 313 5.28 7.21 -8.82
N LEU A 314 5.56 8.18 -9.69
CA LEU A 314 6.65 9.13 -9.59
C LEU A 314 6.03 10.51 -9.33
N THR A 315 5.56 10.73 -8.10
CA THR A 315 4.69 11.85 -7.72
C THR A 315 5.26 13.20 -8.14
N GLY A 316 6.53 13.46 -7.81
CA GLY A 316 7.22 14.73 -8.12
C GLY A 316 7.51 14.94 -9.60
N ARG A 317 7.38 13.89 -10.43
CA ARG A 317 7.52 13.95 -11.89
C ARG A 317 6.17 13.89 -12.61
N ASN A 318 5.06 13.86 -11.89
CA ASN A 318 3.70 13.73 -12.42
C ASN A 318 3.56 12.55 -13.39
N ARG A 319 4.13 11.39 -13.03
CA ARG A 319 4.16 10.21 -13.91
C ARG A 319 3.87 8.91 -13.19
N VAL A 320 3.27 7.96 -13.91
CA VAL A 320 3.35 6.55 -13.56
C VAL A 320 4.26 5.87 -14.57
N ALA A 321 5.21 5.08 -14.09
CA ALA A 321 6.18 4.36 -14.91
C ALA A 321 6.04 2.84 -14.73
N SER A 322 6.51 2.11 -15.74
CA SER A 322 6.62 0.66 -15.72
C SER A 322 8.05 0.23 -16.03
N LEU A 323 8.54 -0.79 -15.32
CA LEU A 323 9.81 -1.45 -15.55
C LEU A 323 9.59 -2.93 -15.87
N ASP A 324 10.34 -3.49 -16.81
CA ASP A 324 10.48 -4.92 -17.06
C ASP A 324 11.43 -5.54 -16.02
N LEU A 325 10.99 -6.64 -15.39
CA LEU A 325 11.68 -7.39 -14.34
C LEU A 325 12.07 -8.82 -14.77
N VAL A 326 12.19 -9.09 -16.07
CA VAL A 326 12.72 -10.38 -16.59
C VAL A 326 14.04 -10.73 -15.90
N ASP A 327 14.92 -9.74 -15.75
CA ASP A 327 16.05 -9.76 -14.81
C ASP A 327 15.73 -8.90 -13.58
N PRO A 328 15.38 -9.51 -12.42
CA PRO A 328 15.02 -8.77 -11.21
C PRO A 328 16.12 -7.83 -10.68
N TRP A 329 17.38 -8.14 -10.97
CA TRP A 329 18.52 -7.31 -10.54
C TRP A 329 18.84 -6.19 -11.53
N ASN A 330 18.27 -6.23 -12.73
CA ASN A 330 18.51 -5.23 -13.78
C ASN A 330 17.18 -4.77 -14.43
N PRO A 331 16.30 -4.08 -13.68
CA PRO A 331 15.05 -3.57 -14.20
C PRO A 331 15.25 -2.63 -15.40
N LYS A 332 14.40 -2.75 -16.42
CA LYS A 332 14.48 -1.93 -17.64
C LYS A 332 13.24 -1.06 -17.81
N PRO A 333 13.36 0.23 -18.13
CA PRO A 333 12.19 1.08 -18.34
C PRO A 333 11.43 0.65 -19.59
N VAL A 334 10.11 0.60 -19.49
CA VAL A 334 9.22 0.16 -20.58
C VAL A 334 8.34 1.31 -21.07
N SER A 335 7.59 1.91 -20.15
CA SER A 335 6.59 2.93 -20.48
C SER A 335 6.43 3.91 -19.33
N SER A 336 6.05 5.15 -19.65
CA SER A 336 5.61 6.13 -18.67
C SER A 336 4.46 6.95 -19.22
N VAL A 337 3.50 7.26 -18.34
CA VAL A 337 2.33 8.11 -18.63
C VAL A 337 2.39 9.35 -17.76
N ARG A 338 1.97 10.49 -18.31
CA ARG A 338 1.97 11.79 -17.62
C ARG A 338 0.60 12.08 -17.03
N PHE A 339 0.58 12.79 -15.91
CA PHE A 339 -0.62 13.20 -15.17
C PHE A 339 -0.71 14.73 -15.02
N ASP A 340 0.27 15.49 -15.50
CA ASP A 340 0.28 16.96 -15.49
C ASP A 340 -0.48 17.59 -16.67
N ARG A 341 -1.16 16.76 -17.46
CA ARG A 341 -1.92 17.13 -18.65
C ARG A 341 -3.23 16.39 -18.71
N ASP A 342 -4.25 17.05 -19.25
CA ASP A 342 -5.52 16.40 -19.51
C ASP A 342 -5.35 15.26 -20.54
N PRO A 343 -5.86 14.05 -20.26
CA PRO A 343 -5.71 12.91 -21.17
C PRO A 343 -6.40 13.09 -22.52
N ALA A 344 -7.48 13.88 -22.58
CA ALA A 344 -8.23 14.19 -23.80
C ALA A 344 -7.71 15.44 -24.50
N ASP A 345 -7.10 16.39 -23.78
CA ASP A 345 -6.48 17.61 -24.33
C ASP A 345 -5.13 17.93 -23.68
N SER A 346 -4.05 17.45 -24.30
CA SER A 346 -2.68 17.66 -23.78
C SER A 346 -2.21 19.12 -23.72
N SER A 347 -2.98 20.08 -24.24
CA SER A 347 -2.70 21.51 -24.04
C SER A 347 -3.15 22.02 -22.68
N ARG A 348 -4.14 21.35 -22.06
CA ARG A 348 -4.66 21.69 -20.74
C ARG A 348 -3.79 21.07 -19.65
N SER A 349 -3.28 21.90 -18.76
CA SER A 349 -2.55 21.43 -17.57
C SER A 349 -3.50 20.87 -16.53
N ARG A 350 -3.12 19.76 -15.90
CA ARG A 350 -3.74 19.25 -14.68
C ARG A 350 -2.84 19.57 -13.48
N ARG A 351 -3.47 19.86 -12.34
CA ARG A 351 -2.76 19.97 -11.05
C ARG A 351 -2.64 18.58 -10.44
N GLY A 352 -1.65 18.40 -9.58
CA GLY A 352 -1.40 17.12 -8.92
C GLY A 352 -0.52 16.16 -9.72
N GLY A 353 -0.08 15.14 -8.98
CA GLY A 353 0.78 14.08 -9.47
C GLY A 353 0.31 12.75 -8.90
N PRO A 354 0.52 11.63 -9.61
CA PRO A 354 0.04 10.34 -9.15
C PRO A 354 0.75 9.99 -7.87
N ASN A 355 0.01 9.52 -6.85
CA ASN A 355 0.59 9.15 -5.59
C ASN A 355 0.25 7.71 -5.22
N THR A 356 -0.97 7.43 -4.78
CA THR A 356 -1.38 6.06 -4.44
C THR A 356 -1.80 5.34 -5.71
N LEU A 357 -1.34 4.10 -5.87
CA LEU A 357 -1.82 3.22 -6.93
C LEU A 357 -2.07 1.81 -6.43
N VAL A 358 -3.01 1.12 -7.08
CA VAL A 358 -3.31 -0.30 -6.85
C VAL A 358 -3.54 -0.98 -8.20
N MET A 359 -3.13 -2.24 -8.29
CA MET A 359 -3.29 -3.05 -9.50
C MET A 359 -4.38 -4.10 -9.29
N SER A 360 -5.19 -4.30 -10.32
CA SER A 360 -6.16 -5.39 -10.38
C SER A 360 -5.48 -6.77 -10.35
N ALA A 361 -6.20 -7.77 -9.86
CA ALA A 361 -5.76 -9.15 -9.74
C ALA A 361 -5.29 -9.79 -11.06
N ASP A 362 -5.83 -9.35 -12.21
CA ASP A 362 -5.41 -9.80 -13.54
C ASP A 362 -4.20 -9.04 -14.09
N GLY A 363 -3.77 -7.96 -13.44
CA GLY A 363 -2.61 -7.16 -13.82
C GLY A 363 -2.83 -6.21 -14.98
N THR A 364 -4.06 -6.05 -15.49
CA THR A 364 -4.33 -5.27 -16.72
C THR A 364 -4.89 -3.87 -16.46
N ARG A 365 -5.35 -3.62 -15.22
CA ARG A 365 -5.85 -2.31 -14.75
C ARG A 365 -5.05 -1.83 -13.55
N VAL A 366 -4.72 -0.54 -13.53
CA VAL A 366 -4.07 0.14 -12.40
C VAL A 366 -4.86 1.40 -12.08
N ALA A 367 -5.45 1.47 -10.88
CA ALA A 367 -6.12 2.68 -10.40
C ALA A 367 -5.10 3.58 -9.69
N VAL A 368 -5.22 4.89 -9.88
CA VAL A 368 -4.25 5.88 -9.40
C VAL A 368 -4.99 7.10 -8.84
N SER A 369 -4.68 7.49 -7.61
CA SER A 369 -5.13 8.76 -7.04
C SER A 369 -4.03 9.82 -7.16
N ASP A 370 -4.42 11.06 -7.45
CA ASP A 370 -3.50 12.21 -7.54
C ASP A 370 -3.35 13.00 -6.23
N TYR A 371 -4.09 12.62 -5.18
CA TYR A 371 -3.98 13.21 -3.85
C TYR A 371 -2.92 12.48 -3.03
N THR A 372 -2.05 13.27 -2.38
CA THR A 372 -0.97 12.74 -1.55
C THR A 372 -1.33 12.77 -0.08
N VAL A 373 -1.33 13.92 0.58
CA VAL A 373 -1.64 14.02 2.01
C VAL A 373 -1.79 15.48 2.43
N ASP A 374 -2.54 15.74 3.50
CA ASP A 374 -2.65 17.00 4.22
C ASP A 374 -2.40 16.79 5.73
N VAL A 375 -1.12 16.73 6.11
CA VAL A 375 -0.66 16.65 7.51
C VAL A 375 0.19 17.88 7.86
N PRO A 376 0.32 18.25 9.15
CA PRO A 376 1.03 19.47 9.55
C PRO A 376 2.45 19.62 8.98
N ALA A 377 3.21 18.53 8.86
CA ALA A 377 4.59 18.55 8.40
C ALA A 377 4.74 18.38 6.87
N TYR A 378 3.68 17.99 6.15
CA TYR A 378 3.76 17.68 4.73
C TYR A 378 2.38 17.79 4.06
N PHE A 379 2.31 18.55 2.96
CA PHE A 379 1.08 18.81 2.23
C PHE A 379 1.29 18.72 0.72
N GLN A 380 0.47 17.92 0.04
CA GLN A 380 0.36 17.87 -1.41
C GLN A 380 -1.04 17.39 -1.83
N ASP A 381 -1.91 18.35 -2.20
CA ASP A 381 -3.34 18.13 -2.46
C ASP A 381 -3.63 17.46 -3.82
N GLY A 382 -3.10 17.99 -4.93
CA GLY A 382 -3.50 17.55 -6.27
C GLY A 382 -4.83 18.15 -6.75
N ASP A 383 -5.51 17.48 -7.68
CA ASP A 383 -6.83 17.88 -8.26
C ASP A 383 -7.95 16.91 -7.83
N HIS A 384 -7.69 16.06 -6.82
CA HIS A 384 -8.63 15.10 -6.22
C HIS A 384 -9.31 14.18 -7.23
N ARG A 385 -8.53 13.55 -8.10
CA ARG A 385 -9.01 12.63 -9.13
C ARG A 385 -8.48 11.21 -8.96
N VAL A 386 -9.35 10.26 -9.31
CA VAL A 386 -8.98 8.85 -9.45
C VAL A 386 -9.00 8.46 -10.92
N TYR A 387 -7.82 8.11 -11.45
CA TYR A 387 -7.64 7.65 -12.82
C TYR A 387 -7.58 6.13 -12.89
N MET A 388 -7.96 5.61 -14.05
CA MET A 388 -7.69 4.22 -14.43
C MET A 388 -6.63 4.19 -15.53
N LEU A 389 -5.61 3.34 -15.37
CA LEU A 389 -4.65 3.01 -16.42
C LEU A 389 -4.91 1.59 -16.91
N ARG A 390 -4.61 1.35 -18.18
CA ARG A 390 -4.49 0.02 -18.77
C ARG A 390 -3.02 -0.34 -18.90
N LEU A 391 -2.65 -1.52 -18.41
CA LEU A 391 -1.36 -2.15 -18.64
C LEU A 391 -1.53 -3.26 -19.68
N ASP A 392 -0.70 -3.24 -20.72
CA ASP A 392 -0.54 -4.39 -21.61
C ASP A 392 0.31 -5.46 -20.89
N PRO A 393 -0.26 -6.64 -20.56
CA PRO A 393 0.46 -7.67 -19.79
C PRO A 393 1.59 -8.33 -20.58
N THR A 394 1.65 -8.14 -21.90
CA THR A 394 2.72 -8.69 -22.75
C THR A 394 3.88 -7.72 -22.89
N THR A 395 3.57 -6.43 -23.07
CA THR A 395 4.59 -5.42 -23.39
C THR A 395 4.94 -4.51 -22.22
N GLY A 396 4.13 -4.48 -21.16
CA GLY A 396 4.27 -3.58 -20.02
C GLY A 396 3.88 -2.13 -20.34
N ARG A 397 3.31 -1.85 -21.51
CA ARG A 397 2.92 -0.50 -21.90
C ARG A 397 1.74 -0.01 -21.07
N LEU A 398 1.86 1.21 -20.56
CA LEU A 398 0.82 1.92 -19.82
C LEU A 398 0.10 2.92 -20.73
N ARG A 399 -1.21 3.06 -20.53
CA ARG A 399 -2.01 4.17 -21.06
C ARG A 399 -3.11 4.56 -20.08
N ILE A 400 -3.49 5.83 -20.06
CA ILE A 400 -4.70 6.26 -19.37
C ILE A 400 -5.92 5.65 -20.08
N ASP A 401 -6.88 5.16 -19.30
CA ASP A 401 -8.15 4.65 -19.82
C ASP A 401 -9.12 5.81 -20.06
N GLY A 402 -9.17 6.29 -21.30
CA GLY A 402 -10.05 7.40 -21.68
C GLY A 402 -11.55 7.09 -21.59
N ALA A 403 -11.95 5.83 -21.38
CA ALA A 403 -13.34 5.46 -21.15
C ALA A 403 -13.76 5.56 -19.67
N PHE A 404 -12.80 5.71 -18.75
CA PHE A 404 -13.08 5.90 -17.33
C PHE A 404 -13.34 7.39 -17.07
N VAL A 405 -14.58 7.81 -17.28
CA VAL A 405 -15.02 9.21 -17.33
C VAL A 405 -15.97 9.51 -16.19
N ASP A 406 -15.75 10.63 -15.52
CA ASP A 406 -16.63 11.12 -14.46
C ASP A 406 -18.01 11.53 -14.98
N GLU A 407 -19.07 11.11 -14.31
CA GLU A 407 -20.44 11.34 -14.75
C GLU A 407 -20.92 12.80 -14.66
N LEU A 408 -20.26 13.63 -13.86
CA LEU A 408 -20.69 15.02 -13.63
C LEU A 408 -19.91 16.00 -14.50
N THR A 409 -18.60 15.79 -14.63
CA THR A 409 -17.71 16.66 -15.42
C THR A 409 -17.61 16.22 -16.87
N GLY A 410 -17.84 14.94 -17.18
CA GLY A 410 -17.60 14.37 -18.51
C GLY A 410 -16.12 14.27 -18.87
N GLU A 411 -15.22 14.44 -17.90
CA GLU A 411 -13.77 14.40 -18.08
C GLU A 411 -13.18 13.05 -17.64
N VAL A 412 -12.01 12.70 -18.19
CA VAL A 412 -11.31 11.45 -17.83
C VAL A 412 -10.83 11.50 -16.38
N GLY A 413 -11.07 10.41 -15.65
CA GLY A 413 -10.77 10.28 -14.22
C GLY A 413 -11.89 10.84 -13.34
N ILE A 414 -12.19 10.11 -12.27
CA ILE A 414 -13.35 10.38 -11.40
C ILE A 414 -13.02 11.56 -10.50
N ASP A 415 -13.82 12.62 -10.59
CA ASP A 415 -13.59 13.88 -9.87
C ASP A 415 -14.19 13.79 -8.46
N PHE A 416 -13.37 14.00 -7.43
CA PHE A 416 -13.84 14.06 -6.05
C PHE A 416 -14.16 15.49 -5.59
N ASN A 417 -14.03 16.50 -6.44
CA ASN A 417 -14.50 17.87 -6.17
C ASN A 417 -16.01 18.01 -6.43
N ARG A 418 -16.81 17.14 -5.80
CA ARG A 418 -18.28 17.11 -5.94
C ARG A 418 -18.94 17.95 -4.85
N THR A 419 -20.15 18.46 -5.13
CA THR A 419 -20.99 19.09 -4.08
C THR A 419 -21.87 18.07 -3.35
N ARG A 420 -22.15 16.92 -4.00
CA ARG A 420 -23.07 15.89 -3.52
C ARG A 420 -22.52 14.50 -3.78
N TRP A 421 -22.71 13.63 -2.80
CA TRP A 421 -22.41 12.21 -2.83
C TRP A 421 -23.68 11.38 -2.63
N PRO A 422 -23.67 10.07 -2.92
CA PRO A 422 -24.80 9.19 -2.61
C PRO A 422 -25.26 9.22 -1.15
N HIS A 423 -24.39 9.62 -0.20
CA HIS A 423 -24.73 9.75 1.21
C HIS A 423 -25.20 11.16 1.64
N GLY A 424 -25.15 12.17 0.78
CA GLY A 424 -25.59 13.54 1.11
C GLY A 424 -24.78 14.66 0.46
N GLU A 425 -25.13 15.89 0.78
CA GLU A 425 -24.41 17.10 0.36
C GLU A 425 -23.32 17.44 1.38
N THR A 426 -22.15 16.82 1.21
CA THR A 426 -21.00 17.03 2.10
C THR A 426 -19.85 17.80 1.46
N GLY A 427 -19.91 18.08 0.15
CA GLY A 427 -18.86 18.83 -0.55
C GLY A 427 -17.67 17.97 -1.02
N PRO A 428 -16.57 18.62 -1.46
CA PRO A 428 -15.41 17.96 -2.04
C PRO A 428 -14.75 16.95 -1.08
N ALA A 429 -14.11 15.94 -1.65
CA ALA A 429 -13.36 14.95 -0.91
C ALA A 429 -11.96 14.71 -1.50
N ARG A 430 -11.06 14.18 -0.68
CA ARG A 430 -9.67 13.85 -1.00
C ARG A 430 -9.51 12.33 -1.11
N PRO A 431 -9.42 11.75 -2.32
CA PRO A 431 -9.34 10.31 -2.51
C PRO A 431 -7.92 9.81 -2.25
N LYS A 432 -7.71 8.81 -1.39
CA LYS A 432 -6.35 8.35 -1.08
C LYS A 432 -6.18 6.84 -1.21
N GLY A 433 -6.67 6.07 -0.25
CA GLY A 433 -6.53 4.61 -0.27
C GLY A 433 -7.37 4.00 -1.39
N LEU A 434 -6.79 3.05 -2.15
CA LEU A 434 -7.45 2.40 -3.28
C LEU A 434 -7.41 0.87 -3.13
N LEU A 435 -8.48 0.18 -3.53
CA LEU A 435 -8.53 -1.28 -3.55
C LEU A 435 -9.54 -1.79 -4.58
N PHE A 436 -9.12 -2.68 -5.47
CA PHE A 436 -10.05 -3.46 -6.29
C PHE A 436 -10.73 -4.55 -5.45
N VAL A 437 -12.04 -4.73 -5.61
CA VAL A 437 -12.77 -5.79 -4.90
C VAL A 437 -13.74 -6.53 -5.81
N THR A 438 -14.04 -7.77 -5.43
CA THR A 438 -15.05 -8.62 -6.08
C THR A 438 -16.09 -9.00 -5.03
N PRO A 439 -17.39 -9.04 -5.35
CA PRO A 439 -18.40 -9.53 -4.42
C PRO A 439 -18.19 -11.02 -4.11
N GLU A 440 -18.76 -11.49 -3.00
CA GLU A 440 -18.98 -12.91 -2.79
C GLU A 440 -20.01 -13.43 -3.80
N PRO A 441 -19.77 -14.63 -4.39
CA PRO A 441 -20.79 -15.27 -5.19
C PRO A 441 -22.07 -15.48 -4.37
N PRO A 442 -23.26 -15.40 -5.00
CA PRO A 442 -24.48 -15.79 -4.32
C PRO A 442 -24.36 -17.24 -3.82
N PRO A 443 -24.99 -17.58 -2.67
CA PRO A 443 -24.99 -18.96 -2.18
C PRO A 443 -25.55 -19.89 -3.25
N ALA A 444 -24.96 -21.08 -3.38
CA ALA A 444 -25.44 -22.08 -4.32
C ALA A 444 -26.93 -22.39 -4.03
N PRO A 445 -27.80 -22.45 -5.04
CA PRO A 445 -29.21 -22.75 -4.80
C PRO A 445 -29.35 -24.11 -4.12
N GLY A 446 -29.99 -24.14 -2.94
CA GLY A 446 -30.35 -25.36 -2.22
C GLY A 446 -29.50 -25.74 -0.99
N LYS A 447 -28.84 -24.77 -0.32
CA LYS A 447 -28.32 -24.97 1.04
C LYS A 447 -29.03 -24.10 2.06
#